data_AF-A0A5S6PUP8-F1
#
_entry.id   AF-A0A5S6PUP8-F1
#
_cell.length_a   1.000
_cell.length_b   1.000
_cell.length_c   1.000
_cell.angle_alpha   90.00
_cell.angle_beta   90.00
_cell.angle_gamma   90.00
#
_symmetry.space_group_name_H-M   'P 1'
#
loop_
_entity.id
_entity.type
_entity.pdbx_description
1 polymer ?
#
loop_
_entity_poly.entity_id
_entity_poly.type
_entity_poly.pdbx_seq_one_letter_code
_entity_poly.pdbx_strand_id
1 'polypeptide(L)'
;MPLVRIAVQSREVAVDDEKSKKEKKSFIYDKDDEFYSAPAFCYLMHYRNAAIFCGILEILLFIIAILIFLRLRLEKEDIRIWLSVILVVFLVFAVLTTFLMIYGIVAEKPKYIWPLMAFMHIEVTILIISAIASITSMSMGLQATHRLFGLYVSIHKLENHFGPIWPFNLAVLSFFGATVVIWSYVIVRGAYDYLLDKEYFMKKLSIEMVKTIIVNGT
;
A
#
# COMPACT_ATOMS: atom_id res chain seq x y z
N MET A 1 3.52 17.58 59.87
CA MET A 1 2.95 16.94 58.65
C MET A 1 4.04 16.45 57.66
N PRO A 2 5.04 15.62 58.04
CA PRO A 2 6.05 15.12 57.09
C PRO A 2 5.64 13.86 56.31
N LEU A 3 4.66 13.08 56.78
CA LEU A 3 4.32 11.77 56.20
C LEU A 3 3.73 11.82 54.79
N VAL A 4 2.97 12.88 54.45
CA VAL A 4 2.30 12.98 53.14
C VAL A 4 3.31 13.21 52.01
N ARG A 5 4.38 13.98 52.25
CA ARG A 5 5.38 14.28 51.22
C ARG A 5 6.23 13.05 50.87
N ILE A 6 6.52 12.20 51.85
CA ILE A 6 7.25 10.94 51.64
C ILE A 6 6.40 9.98 50.78
N ALA A 7 5.11 9.86 51.06
CA ALA A 7 4.22 8.97 50.31
C ALA A 7 4.09 9.39 48.82
N VAL A 8 4.03 10.70 48.54
CA VAL A 8 3.96 11.21 47.15
C VAL A 8 5.27 10.97 46.41
N GLN A 9 6.41 11.26 47.04
CA GLN A 9 7.73 11.07 46.43
C GLN A 9 8.03 9.58 46.18
N SER A 10 7.66 8.69 47.10
CA SER A 10 7.77 7.24 46.88
C SER A 10 6.88 6.74 45.75
N ARG A 11 5.73 7.38 45.51
CA ARG A 11 4.81 7.00 44.43
C ARG A 11 5.29 7.50 43.07
N GLU A 12 5.84 8.71 42.98
CA GLU A 12 6.49 9.20 41.75
C GLU A 12 7.69 8.34 41.36
N VAL A 13 8.56 8.01 42.33
CA VAL A 13 9.73 7.14 42.07
C VAL A 13 9.28 5.73 41.65
N ALA A 14 8.23 5.17 42.25
CA ALA A 14 7.71 3.86 41.85
C ALA A 14 7.08 3.87 40.44
N VAL A 15 6.41 4.96 40.05
CA VAL A 15 5.82 5.09 38.70
C VAL A 15 6.91 5.27 37.65
N ASP A 16 7.94 6.07 37.92
CA ASP A 16 9.07 6.24 37.00
C ASP A 16 9.91 4.96 36.89
N ASP A 17 10.06 4.19 37.97
CA ASP A 17 10.80 2.94 37.94
C ASP A 17 10.02 1.81 37.26
N GLU A 18 8.68 1.79 37.33
CA GLU A 18 7.86 0.90 36.48
C GLU A 18 7.88 1.31 35.01
N LYS A 19 7.86 2.61 34.71
CA LYS A 19 7.93 3.12 33.33
C LYS A 19 9.31 2.84 32.73
N SER A 20 10.37 3.08 33.49
CA SER A 20 11.76 2.75 33.18
C SER A 20 11.99 1.25 33.06
N LYS A 21 11.41 0.41 33.92
CA LYS A 21 11.51 -1.06 33.80
C LYS A 21 10.68 -1.62 32.65
N LYS A 22 9.57 -0.97 32.27
CA LYS A 22 8.82 -1.30 31.06
C LYS A 22 9.55 -0.83 29.79
N GLU A 23 10.22 0.32 29.82
CA GLU A 23 11.04 0.83 28.71
C GLU A 23 12.40 0.12 28.56
N LYS A 24 12.99 -0.39 29.65
CA LYS A 24 14.26 -1.14 29.63
C LYS A 24 14.12 -2.64 29.41
N LYS A 25 12.92 -3.17 29.15
CA LYS A 25 12.85 -4.47 28.49
C LYS A 25 13.43 -4.26 27.10
N SER A 26 14.72 -4.57 26.95
CA SER A 26 15.39 -4.68 25.67
C SER A 26 14.43 -5.36 24.71
N PHE A 27 14.04 -4.67 23.65
CA PHE A 27 13.23 -5.26 22.60
C PHE A 27 13.98 -6.48 22.07
N ILE A 28 13.49 -7.67 22.43
CA ILE A 28 14.00 -8.93 21.89
C ILE A 28 13.27 -9.06 20.56
N TYR A 29 14.01 -8.89 19.47
CA TYR A 29 13.46 -9.09 18.13
C TYR A 29 12.98 -10.53 18.01
N ASP A 30 11.66 -10.72 18.01
CA ASP A 30 11.03 -11.97 17.61
C ASP A 30 10.50 -11.84 16.19
N LYS A 31 10.80 -12.84 15.36
CA LYS A 31 10.43 -12.86 13.94
C LYS A 31 8.92 -12.99 13.77
N ASP A 32 8.27 -13.65 14.72
CA ASP A 32 6.84 -13.96 14.70
C ASP A 32 6.05 -13.10 15.71
N ASP A 33 6.63 -11.96 16.14
CA ASP A 33 5.99 -11.04 17.08
C ASP A 33 4.68 -10.48 16.51
N GLU A 34 3.67 -10.27 17.38
CA GLU A 34 2.35 -9.77 16.98
C GLU A 34 2.43 -8.37 16.36
N PHE A 35 3.48 -7.62 16.70
CA PHE A 35 3.81 -6.34 16.09
C PHE A 35 3.98 -6.41 14.56
N TYR A 36 4.41 -7.55 14.03
CA TYR A 36 4.58 -7.79 12.59
C TYR A 36 3.34 -8.41 11.92
N SER A 37 2.23 -8.52 12.65
CA SER A 37 0.92 -8.83 12.07
C SER A 37 0.30 -7.55 11.52
N ALA A 38 -0.20 -7.61 10.28
CA ALA A 38 -0.71 -6.44 9.59
C ALA A 38 -2.01 -5.94 10.27
N PRO A 39 -2.03 -4.72 10.85
CA PRO A 39 -3.23 -4.17 11.48
C PRO A 39 -4.34 -3.91 10.45
N ALA A 40 -3.95 -3.65 9.19
CA ALA A 40 -4.86 -3.51 8.06
C ALA A 40 -5.64 -4.79 7.71
N PHE A 41 -5.17 -5.95 8.20
CA PHE A 41 -5.85 -7.25 8.14
C PHE A 41 -6.41 -7.67 9.51
N CYS A 42 -6.65 -6.72 10.43
CA CYS A 42 -7.09 -7.03 11.80
C CYS A 42 -6.12 -7.99 12.54
N TYR A 43 -4.82 -7.88 12.28
CA TYR A 43 -3.77 -8.74 12.85
C TYR A 43 -3.85 -10.23 12.45
N LEU A 44 -4.67 -10.59 11.46
CA LEU A 44 -4.85 -11.99 11.03
C LEU A 44 -3.67 -12.55 10.23
N MET A 45 -2.92 -11.69 9.54
CA MET A 45 -1.84 -12.09 8.64
C MET A 45 -0.56 -11.34 8.94
N HIS A 46 0.54 -12.08 9.03
CA HIS A 46 1.88 -11.53 9.07
C HIS A 46 2.19 -10.75 7.78
N TYR A 47 2.88 -9.61 7.88
CA TYR A 47 3.11 -8.69 6.76
C TYR A 47 3.67 -9.37 5.51
N ARG A 48 4.53 -10.39 5.68
CA ARG A 48 5.11 -11.17 4.57
C ARG A 48 4.04 -11.80 3.67
N ASN A 49 3.05 -12.46 4.27
CA ASN A 49 2.00 -13.17 3.53
C ASN A 49 0.94 -12.18 3.03
N ALA A 50 0.65 -11.16 3.84
CA ALA A 50 -0.28 -10.09 3.48
C ALA A 50 0.19 -9.33 2.22
N ALA A 51 1.48 -9.01 2.10
CA ALA A 51 2.03 -8.35 0.92
C ALA A 51 1.92 -9.20 -0.36
N ILE A 52 2.23 -10.50 -0.28
CA ILE A 52 2.07 -11.43 -1.41
C ILE A 52 0.59 -11.50 -1.83
N PHE A 53 -0.33 -11.57 -0.87
CA PHE A 53 -1.76 -11.55 -1.14
C PHE A 53 -2.19 -10.25 -1.83
N CYS A 54 -1.73 -9.09 -1.36
CA CYS A 54 -2.00 -7.80 -2.01
C CYS A 54 -1.51 -7.77 -3.46
N GLY A 55 -0.29 -8.24 -3.74
CA GLY A 55 0.23 -8.27 -5.12
C GLY A 55 -0.57 -9.20 -6.04
N ILE A 56 -1.01 -10.37 -5.55
CA ILE A 56 -1.88 -11.28 -6.32
C ILE A 56 -3.25 -10.63 -6.56
N LEU A 57 -3.81 -9.97 -5.54
CA LEU A 57 -5.09 -9.28 -5.61
C LEU A 57 -5.04 -8.13 -6.63
N GLU A 58 -3.96 -7.37 -6.67
CA GLU A 58 -3.72 -6.29 -7.63
C GLU A 58 -3.74 -6.81 -9.08
N ILE A 59 -2.98 -7.88 -9.37
CA ILE A 59 -2.99 -8.53 -10.69
C ILE A 59 -4.41 -9.00 -11.05
N LEU A 60 -5.13 -9.61 -10.10
CA LEU A 60 -6.49 -10.08 -10.32
C LEU A 60 -7.44 -8.92 -10.67
N LEU A 61 -7.34 -7.79 -9.97
CA LEU A 61 -8.12 -6.59 -10.26
C LEU A 61 -7.83 -6.04 -11.65
N PHE A 62 -6.56 -6.02 -12.07
CA PHE A 62 -6.20 -5.61 -13.44
C PHE A 62 -6.76 -6.56 -14.50
N ILE A 63 -6.70 -7.87 -14.28
CA ILE A 63 -7.28 -8.86 -15.20
C ILE A 63 -8.79 -8.62 -15.33
N ILE A 64 -9.50 -8.46 -14.21
CA ILE A 64 -10.94 -8.17 -14.21
C ILE A 64 -11.22 -6.86 -14.96
N ALA A 65 -10.46 -5.80 -14.69
CA ALA A 65 -10.61 -4.53 -15.39
C ALA A 65 -10.43 -4.73 -16.91
N ILE A 66 -9.36 -5.40 -17.35
CA ILE A 66 -9.10 -5.66 -18.77
C ILE A 66 -10.24 -6.45 -19.40
N LEU A 67 -10.77 -7.47 -18.73
CA LEU A 67 -11.90 -8.25 -19.24
C LEU A 67 -13.16 -7.39 -19.39
N ILE A 68 -13.45 -6.51 -18.43
CA ILE A 68 -14.57 -5.56 -18.51
C ILE A 68 -14.37 -4.62 -19.70
N PHE A 69 -13.18 -4.04 -19.85
CA PHE A 69 -12.86 -3.12 -20.94
C PHE A 69 -12.88 -3.80 -22.32
N LEU A 70 -12.42 -5.05 -22.42
CA LEU A 70 -12.47 -5.85 -23.63
C LEU A 70 -13.91 -6.22 -24.00
N ARG A 71 -14.73 -6.58 -23.01
CA ARG A 71 -16.17 -6.85 -23.23
C ARG A 71 -16.90 -5.61 -23.73
N LEU A 72 -16.70 -4.46 -23.08
CA LEU A 72 -17.27 -3.18 -23.51
C LEU A 72 -16.84 -2.81 -24.94
N ARG A 73 -15.60 -3.13 -25.30
CA ARG A 73 -15.08 -2.90 -26.65
C ARG A 73 -15.70 -3.83 -27.70
N LEU A 74 -15.76 -5.14 -27.43
CA LEU A 74 -16.28 -6.14 -28.37
C LEU A 74 -17.78 -6.00 -28.60
N GLU A 75 -18.55 -5.70 -27.54
CA GLU A 75 -20.00 -5.62 -27.65
C GLU A 75 -20.49 -4.29 -28.27
N LYS A 76 -19.80 -3.15 -28.04
CA LYS A 76 -20.39 -1.81 -28.28
C LYS A 76 -19.49 -0.76 -28.96
N GLU A 77 -18.21 -1.05 -29.19
CA GLU A 77 -17.21 -0.09 -29.73
C GLU A 77 -17.21 1.27 -28.99
N ASP A 78 -17.43 1.27 -27.68
CA ASP A 78 -17.54 2.51 -26.89
C ASP A 78 -16.18 3.15 -26.60
N ILE A 79 -15.14 2.30 -26.52
CA ILE A 79 -13.85 2.63 -25.95
C ILE A 79 -12.77 2.62 -27.04
N ARG A 80 -11.92 3.65 -27.05
CA ARG A 80 -10.81 3.75 -28.01
C ARG A 80 -9.76 2.66 -27.71
N ILE A 81 -9.21 2.09 -28.79
CA ILE A 81 -8.17 1.04 -28.77
C ILE A 81 -7.02 1.39 -27.81
N TRP A 82 -6.64 2.66 -27.79
CA TRP A 82 -5.52 3.16 -27.00
C TRP A 82 -5.68 2.94 -25.49
N LEU A 83 -6.90 3.04 -24.94
CA LEU A 83 -7.15 2.81 -23.51
C LEU A 83 -6.92 1.33 -23.14
N SER A 84 -7.37 0.40 -23.99
CA SER A 84 -7.11 -1.03 -23.80
C SER A 84 -5.61 -1.34 -23.84
N VAL A 85 -4.86 -0.71 -24.76
CA VAL A 85 -3.41 -0.90 -24.88
C VAL A 85 -2.69 -0.40 -23.62
N ILE A 86 -3.05 0.80 -23.12
CA ILE A 86 -2.48 1.33 -21.86
C ILE A 86 -2.74 0.37 -20.72
N LEU A 87 -3.97 -0.12 -20.55
CA LEU A 87 -4.31 -1.01 -19.44
C LEU A 87 -3.53 -2.33 -19.49
N VAL A 88 -3.29 -2.87 -20.68
CA VAL A 88 -2.42 -4.06 -20.86
C VAL A 88 -0.97 -3.75 -20.50
N VAL A 89 -0.45 -2.58 -20.86
CA VAL A 89 0.89 -2.14 -20.44
C VAL A 89 0.99 -2.05 -18.92
N PHE A 90 -0.02 -1.47 -18.26
CA PHE A 90 -0.09 -1.42 -16.79
C PHE A 90 -0.13 -2.82 -16.17
N LEU A 91 -0.91 -3.76 -16.72
CA LEU A 91 -0.90 -5.15 -16.25
C LEU A 91 0.50 -5.78 -16.34
N VAL A 92 1.22 -5.57 -17.45
CA VAL A 92 2.59 -6.11 -17.60
C VAL A 92 3.51 -5.52 -16.52
N PHE A 93 3.43 -4.21 -16.26
CA PHE A 93 4.18 -3.60 -15.17
C PHE A 93 3.78 -4.15 -13.79
N ALA A 94 2.49 -4.29 -13.50
CA ALA A 94 1.98 -4.84 -12.24
C ALA A 94 2.48 -6.28 -12.00
N VAL A 95 2.49 -7.11 -13.05
CA VAL A 95 3.01 -8.48 -13.00
C VAL A 95 4.51 -8.47 -12.72
N LEU A 96 5.29 -7.66 -13.44
CA LEU A 96 6.74 -7.54 -13.25
C LEU A 96 7.08 -7.06 -11.83
N THR A 97 6.45 -6.00 -11.35
CA THR A 97 6.70 -5.45 -10.00
C THR A 97 6.29 -6.42 -8.91
N THR A 98 5.19 -7.16 -9.09
CA THR A 98 4.75 -8.21 -8.16
C THR A 98 5.75 -9.36 -8.10
N PHE A 99 6.27 -9.82 -9.25
CA PHE A 99 7.32 -10.86 -9.26
C PHE A 99 8.59 -10.39 -8.55
N LEU A 100 9.00 -9.14 -8.76
CA LEU A 100 10.15 -8.54 -8.05
C LEU A 100 9.90 -8.49 -6.54
N MET A 101 8.69 -8.14 -6.10
CA MET A 101 8.33 -8.15 -4.68
C MET A 101 8.40 -9.56 -4.10
N ILE A 102 7.80 -10.56 -4.76
CA ILE A 102 7.83 -11.96 -4.29
C ILE A 102 9.28 -12.44 -4.18
N TYR A 103 10.11 -12.16 -5.19
CA TYR A 103 11.53 -12.48 -5.15
C TYR A 103 12.24 -11.76 -3.99
N GLY A 104 11.96 -10.46 -3.79
CA GLY A 104 12.51 -9.66 -2.70
C GLY A 104 12.17 -10.19 -1.31
N ILE A 105 10.93 -10.65 -1.13
CA ILE A 105 10.44 -11.26 0.10
C ILE A 105 11.13 -12.61 0.35
N VAL A 106 11.22 -13.47 -0.67
CA VAL A 106 11.85 -14.79 -0.55
C VAL A 106 13.37 -14.67 -0.33
N ALA A 107 14.01 -13.72 -1.01
CA ALA A 107 15.44 -13.45 -0.86
C ALA A 107 15.77 -12.55 0.34
N GLU A 108 14.77 -12.14 1.14
CA GLU A 108 14.86 -11.27 2.31
C GLU A 108 15.62 -9.96 2.05
N LYS A 109 15.48 -9.41 0.83
CA LYS A 109 16.13 -8.16 0.40
C LYS A 109 15.09 -7.07 0.21
N PRO A 110 15.00 -6.07 1.11
CA PRO A 110 13.95 -5.04 1.07
C PRO A 110 14.00 -4.17 -0.19
N LYS A 111 15.18 -4.03 -0.81
CA LYS A 111 15.39 -3.20 -2.01
C LYS A 111 14.49 -3.56 -3.20
N TYR A 112 14.07 -4.82 -3.33
CA TYR A 112 13.23 -5.26 -4.45
C TYR A 112 11.73 -4.98 -4.27
N ILE A 113 11.29 -4.52 -3.09
CA ILE A 113 9.90 -4.13 -2.83
C ILE A 113 9.63 -2.69 -3.33
N TRP A 114 10.68 -1.88 -3.43
CA TRP A 114 10.59 -0.46 -3.85
C TRP A 114 9.91 -0.22 -5.20
N PRO A 115 10.21 -0.99 -6.27
CA PRO A 115 9.55 -0.84 -7.57
C PRO A 115 8.02 -0.97 -7.50
N LEU A 116 7.50 -1.89 -6.68
CA LEU A 116 6.06 -2.06 -6.48
C LEU A 116 5.45 -0.86 -5.74
N MET A 117 6.10 -0.40 -4.67
CA MET A 117 5.64 0.79 -3.96
C MET A 117 5.61 2.03 -4.86
N ALA A 118 6.62 2.22 -5.71
CA ALA A 118 6.65 3.31 -6.68
C ALA A 118 5.54 3.19 -7.73
N PHE A 119 5.25 1.98 -8.18
CA PHE A 119 4.14 1.70 -9.11
C PHE A 119 2.79 2.05 -8.48
N MET A 120 2.52 1.62 -7.23
CA MET A 120 1.30 1.98 -6.50
C MET A 120 1.11 3.49 -6.34
N HIS A 121 2.19 4.25 -6.10
CA HIS A 121 2.11 5.73 -6.05
C HIS A 121 1.65 6.33 -7.38
N ILE A 122 2.15 5.81 -8.50
CA ILE A 122 1.74 6.25 -9.84
C ILE A 122 0.25 5.94 -10.06
N GLU A 123 -0.21 4.75 -9.69
CA GLU A 123 -1.61 4.36 -9.82
C GLU A 123 -2.56 5.25 -9.02
N VAL A 124 -2.25 5.47 -7.73
CA VAL A 124 -3.03 6.37 -6.87
C VAL A 124 -3.08 7.76 -7.49
N THR A 125 -1.95 8.27 -7.99
CA THR A 125 -1.90 9.59 -8.63
C THR A 125 -2.81 9.65 -9.86
N ILE A 126 -2.79 8.64 -10.73
CA ILE A 126 -3.65 8.58 -11.92
C ILE A 126 -5.14 8.52 -11.51
N LEU A 127 -5.49 7.71 -10.51
CA LEU A 127 -6.85 7.57 -10.02
C LEU A 127 -7.36 8.88 -9.40
N ILE A 128 -6.55 9.58 -8.62
CA ILE A 128 -6.91 10.88 -8.03
C ILE A 128 -7.07 11.94 -9.11
N ILE A 129 -6.16 12.01 -10.11
CA ILE A 129 -6.30 12.93 -11.24
C ILE A 129 -7.57 12.63 -12.05
N SER A 130 -7.86 11.35 -12.29
CA SER A 130 -9.09 10.90 -12.96
C SER A 130 -10.35 11.36 -12.19
N ALA A 131 -10.36 11.19 -10.87
CA ALA A 131 -11.46 11.62 -10.02
C ALA A 131 -11.66 13.15 -10.06
N ILE A 132 -10.58 13.92 -9.92
CA ILE A 132 -10.61 15.39 -9.99
C ILE A 132 -11.08 15.86 -11.36
N ALA A 133 -10.57 15.27 -12.45
CA ALA A 133 -10.98 15.61 -13.80
C ALA A 133 -12.47 15.33 -14.02
N SER A 134 -12.98 14.23 -13.46
CA SER A 134 -14.37 13.86 -13.59
C SER A 134 -15.32 14.78 -12.79
N ILE A 135 -14.98 15.12 -11.55
CA ILE A 135 -15.72 16.10 -10.75
C ILE A 135 -15.69 17.48 -11.42
N THR A 136 -14.52 17.90 -11.91
CA THR A 136 -14.36 19.20 -12.58
C THR A 136 -15.15 19.26 -13.89
N SER A 137 -15.21 18.17 -14.65
CA SER A 137 -16.05 18.13 -15.86
C SER A 137 -17.54 18.27 -15.55
N MET A 138 -17.99 17.72 -14.41
CA MET A 138 -19.37 17.83 -13.98
C MET A 138 -19.72 19.27 -13.55
N SER A 139 -18.79 19.98 -12.89
CA SER A 139 -19.03 21.36 -12.44
C SER A 139 -18.92 22.40 -13.56
N MET A 140 -18.09 22.16 -14.59
CA MET A 140 -17.92 23.07 -15.72
C MET A 140 -18.95 22.89 -16.86
N GLY A 141 -19.72 21.79 -16.84
CA GLY A 141 -20.78 21.50 -17.80
C GLY A 141 -20.34 20.67 -19.01
N LEU A 142 -21.33 20.32 -19.86
CA LEU A 142 -21.22 19.36 -20.97
C LEU A 142 -20.04 19.62 -21.93
N GLN A 143 -19.77 20.89 -22.26
CA GLN A 143 -18.70 21.23 -23.20
C GLN A 143 -17.30 20.88 -22.66
N ALA A 144 -17.08 21.05 -21.35
CA ALA A 144 -15.82 20.67 -20.72
C ALA A 144 -15.66 19.15 -20.69
N THR A 145 -16.73 18.41 -20.39
CA THR A 145 -16.77 16.94 -20.47
C THR A 145 -16.40 16.45 -21.87
N HIS A 146 -16.99 17.06 -22.91
CA HIS A 146 -16.66 16.77 -24.32
C HIS A 146 -15.18 16.96 -24.65
N ARG A 147 -14.57 18.03 -24.14
CA ARG A 147 -13.16 18.33 -24.40
C ARG A 147 -12.19 17.43 -23.64
N LEU A 148 -12.47 17.16 -22.36
CA LEU A 148 -11.58 16.37 -21.50
C LEU A 148 -11.66 14.87 -21.80
N PHE A 149 -12.88 14.34 -21.89
CA PHE A 149 -13.08 12.89 -22.05
C PHE A 149 -13.21 12.45 -23.50
N GLY A 150 -13.51 13.35 -24.44
CA GLY A 150 -13.68 13.00 -25.87
C GLY A 150 -12.40 12.44 -26.51
N LEU A 151 -11.23 12.75 -25.93
CA LEU A 151 -9.94 12.18 -26.31
C LEU A 151 -9.83 10.68 -26.01
N TYR A 152 -10.48 10.22 -24.94
CA TYR A 152 -10.32 8.86 -24.41
C TYR A 152 -11.54 7.98 -24.74
N VAL A 153 -12.74 8.55 -24.66
CA VAL A 153 -14.00 7.82 -24.75
C VAL A 153 -15.00 8.57 -25.64
N SER A 154 -15.82 7.83 -26.38
CA SER A 154 -16.93 8.40 -27.15
C SER A 154 -18.07 8.78 -26.20
N ILE A 155 -18.17 10.06 -25.83
CA ILE A 155 -19.09 10.53 -24.79
C ILE A 155 -20.55 10.25 -25.08
N HIS A 156 -20.99 10.42 -26.33
CA HIS A 156 -22.36 10.10 -26.74
C HIS A 156 -22.70 8.62 -26.48
N LYS A 157 -21.75 7.71 -26.72
CA LYS A 157 -21.96 6.28 -26.46
C LYS A 157 -21.94 5.97 -24.96
N LEU A 158 -21.03 6.60 -24.22
CA LEU A 158 -20.89 6.41 -22.78
C LEU A 158 -22.12 6.93 -22.01
N GLU A 159 -22.65 8.08 -22.42
CA GLU A 159 -23.87 8.69 -21.88
C GLU A 159 -25.09 7.82 -22.16
N ASN A 160 -25.20 7.22 -23.35
CA ASN A 160 -26.26 6.27 -23.65
C ASN A 160 -26.21 5.00 -22.78
N HIS A 161 -25.02 4.56 -22.35
CA HIS A 161 -24.88 3.31 -21.59
C HIS A 161 -24.96 3.49 -20.07
N PHE A 162 -24.26 4.48 -19.51
CA PHE A 162 -24.19 4.73 -18.07
C PHE A 162 -25.12 5.86 -17.61
N GLY A 163 -25.81 6.52 -18.54
CA GLY A 163 -26.61 7.71 -18.29
C GLY A 163 -25.77 8.98 -18.18
N PRO A 164 -26.42 10.15 -18.06
CA PRO A 164 -25.75 11.45 -17.99
C PRO A 164 -24.90 11.64 -16.72
N ILE A 165 -25.13 10.83 -15.68
CA ILE A 165 -24.39 10.88 -14.41
C ILE A 165 -23.08 10.07 -14.43
N TRP A 166 -22.68 9.52 -15.58
CA TRP A 166 -21.47 8.69 -15.69
C TRP A 166 -20.17 9.34 -15.16
N PRO A 167 -19.93 10.67 -15.24
CA PRO A 167 -18.71 11.25 -14.67
C PRO A 167 -18.67 11.07 -13.15
N PHE A 168 -19.81 11.23 -12.48
CA PHE A 168 -19.86 10.98 -11.04
C PHE A 168 -19.53 9.52 -10.70
N ASN A 169 -20.07 8.56 -11.46
CA ASN A 169 -19.75 7.15 -11.27
C ASN A 169 -18.26 6.86 -11.51
N LEU A 170 -17.64 7.50 -12.50
CA LEU A 170 -16.21 7.39 -12.75
C LEU A 170 -15.38 7.96 -11.60
N ALA A 171 -15.78 9.10 -11.02
CA ALA A 171 -15.11 9.67 -9.85
C ALA A 171 -15.20 8.74 -8.64
N VAL A 172 -16.39 8.20 -8.36
CA VAL A 172 -16.62 7.25 -7.27
C VAL A 172 -15.76 5.99 -7.45
N LEU A 173 -15.76 5.39 -8.64
CA LEU A 173 -14.91 4.24 -8.95
C LEU A 173 -13.42 4.56 -8.79
N SER A 174 -13.00 5.75 -9.21
CA SER A 174 -11.60 6.19 -9.09
C SER A 174 -11.19 6.35 -7.63
N PHE A 175 -12.04 6.91 -6.77
CA PHE A 175 -11.77 7.02 -5.33
C PHE A 175 -11.77 5.67 -4.62
N PHE A 176 -12.71 4.77 -4.95
CA PHE A 176 -12.70 3.41 -4.41
C PHE A 176 -11.44 2.66 -4.83
N GLY A 177 -11.05 2.75 -6.10
CA GLY A 177 -9.80 2.19 -6.60
C GLY A 177 -8.60 2.75 -5.83
N ALA A 178 -8.50 4.07 -5.68
CA ALA A 178 -7.40 4.71 -4.95
C ALA A 178 -7.33 4.23 -3.50
N THR A 179 -8.48 4.07 -2.84
CA THR A 179 -8.57 3.56 -1.46
C THR A 179 -8.02 2.14 -1.35
N VAL A 180 -8.38 1.25 -2.29
CA VAL A 180 -7.89 -0.14 -2.32
C VAL A 180 -6.37 -0.19 -2.54
N VAL A 181 -5.84 0.66 -3.43
CA VAL A 181 -4.40 0.74 -3.70
C VAL A 181 -3.65 1.32 -2.48
N ILE A 182 -4.17 2.37 -1.83
CA ILE A 182 -3.58 2.94 -0.60
C ILE A 182 -3.57 1.90 0.52
N TRP A 183 -4.67 1.15 0.69
CA TRP A 183 -4.74 0.06 1.67
C TRP A 183 -3.67 -1.00 1.40
N SER A 184 -3.53 -1.42 0.14
CA SER A 184 -2.48 -2.36 -0.28
C SER A 184 -1.07 -1.81 -0.07
N TYR A 185 -0.86 -0.52 -0.33
CA TYR A 185 0.41 0.17 -0.13
C TYR A 185 0.84 0.16 1.34
N VAL A 186 -0.08 0.43 2.28
CA VAL A 186 0.23 0.38 3.72
C VAL A 186 0.70 -1.01 4.15
N ILE A 187 0.11 -2.07 3.59
CA ILE A 187 0.48 -3.46 3.88
C ILE A 187 1.87 -3.77 3.32
N VAL A 188 2.12 -3.44 2.05
CA VAL A 188 3.43 -3.65 1.40
C VAL A 188 4.51 -2.85 2.10
N ARG A 189 4.20 -1.63 2.54
CA ARG A 189 5.12 -0.80 3.30
C ARG A 189 5.46 -1.43 4.65
N GLY A 190 4.48 -1.96 5.37
CA GLY A 190 4.75 -2.70 6.61
C GLY A 190 5.62 -3.94 6.40
N ALA A 191 5.48 -4.64 5.26
CA ALA A 191 6.37 -5.75 4.90
C ALA A 191 7.80 -5.29 4.59
N TYR A 192 7.96 -4.11 3.98
CA TYR A 192 9.26 -3.50 3.76
C TYR A 192 9.93 -3.10 5.08
N ASP A 193 9.20 -2.46 6.00
CA ASP A 193 9.73 -2.05 7.30
C ASP A 193 10.08 -3.30 8.16
N TYR A 194 9.28 -4.38 8.11
CA TYR A 194 9.62 -5.67 8.73
C TYR A 194 10.96 -6.25 8.25
N LEU A 195 11.22 -6.25 6.94
CA LEU A 195 12.48 -6.78 6.39
C LEU A 195 13.68 -5.90 6.78
N LEU A 196 13.50 -4.58 6.87
CA LEU A 196 14.54 -3.67 7.35
C LEU A 196 14.87 -3.92 8.82
N ASP A 197 13.86 -4.07 9.68
CA ASP A 197 14.05 -4.40 11.08
C ASP A 197 14.80 -5.73 11.23
N LYS A 198 14.39 -6.74 10.45
CA LYS A 198 15.05 -8.04 10.43
C LYS A 198 16.54 -7.91 10.09
N GLU A 199 16.87 -7.17 9.04
CA GLU A 199 18.26 -6.93 8.62
C GLU A 199 19.03 -6.18 9.72
N TYR A 200 18.42 -5.17 10.34
CA TYR A 200 19.04 -4.37 11.39
C TYR A 200 19.35 -5.21 12.65
N PHE A 201 18.37 -5.94 13.18
CA PHE A 201 18.53 -6.70 14.42
C PHE A 201 19.43 -7.93 14.25
N MET A 202 19.33 -8.65 13.12
CA MET A 202 20.22 -9.79 12.85
C MET A 202 21.69 -9.36 12.67
N LYS A 203 21.92 -8.22 12.00
CA LYS A 203 23.27 -7.69 11.81
C LYS A 203 23.84 -7.10 13.10
N LYS A 204 23.02 -6.45 13.92
CA LYS A 204 23.48 -5.85 15.19
C LYS A 204 23.82 -6.89 16.25
N LEU A 205 23.04 -7.97 16.37
CA LEU A 205 23.35 -9.09 17.26
C LEU A 205 24.73 -9.70 16.95
N SER A 206 25.06 -9.87 15.66
CA SER A 206 26.37 -10.38 15.26
C SER A 206 27.52 -9.41 15.56
N ILE A 207 27.32 -8.09 15.44
CA ILE A 207 28.34 -7.09 15.80
C ILE A 207 28.59 -7.06 17.31
N GLU A 208 27.55 -7.14 18.13
CA GLU A 208 27.69 -7.18 19.59
C GLU A 208 28.38 -8.47 20.05
N MET A 209 28.03 -9.63 19.48
CA MET A 209 28.75 -10.89 19.75
C MET A 209 30.22 -10.84 19.30
N VAL A 210 30.52 -10.23 18.15
CA VAL A 210 31.90 -10.09 17.69
C VAL A 210 32.71 -9.18 18.63
N LYS A 211 32.12 -8.06 19.09
CA LYS A 211 32.80 -7.19 20.06
C LYS A 211 33.04 -7.90 21.40
N THR A 212 32.09 -8.69 21.91
CA THR A 212 32.31 -9.42 23.17
C THR A 212 33.32 -10.55 23.04
N ILE A 213 33.39 -11.24 21.90
CA ILE A 213 34.43 -12.25 21.65
C ILE A 213 35.82 -11.62 21.54
N ILE A 214 35.95 -10.46 20.88
CA ILE A 214 37.25 -9.76 20.78
C ILE A 214 37.68 -9.21 22.15
N VAL A 215 36.76 -8.70 22.97
CA VAL A 215 37.07 -8.15 24.30
C VAL A 215 37.38 -9.25 25.32
N ASN A 216 36.74 -10.42 25.24
CA ASN A 216 37.05 -11.57 26.11
C ASN A 216 38.17 -12.47 25.58
N GLY A 217 38.68 -12.22 24.37
CA GLY A 217 39.71 -13.00 23.70
C GLY A 217 41.13 -12.46 23.84
N THR A 218 41.33 -11.37 24.59
CA THR A 218 42.65 -10.79 24.94
C THR A 218 42.87 -10.85 26.44
#